data_AF-A0A1M7NG26-F1
#
_entry.id   AF-A0A1M7NG26-F1
#
_cell.length_a   1.000
_cell.length_b   1.000
_cell.length_c   1.000
_cell.angle_alpha   90.00
_cell.angle_beta   90.00
_cell.angle_gamma   90.00
#
_symmetry.space_group_name_H-M   'P 1'
#
loop_
_entity.id
_entity.type
_entity.pdbx_description
1 polymer ?
#
loop_
_entity_poly.entity_id
_entity_poly.type
_entity_poly.pdbx_seq_one_letter_code
_entity_poly.pdbx_strand_id
1 'polypeptide(L)'
;MLENDEILQLRTSYIEIGKLVQKYGNGQYNGVLNILMGQVNCIDSDENDDEKMQYLIESYNRLFVSRGGLSDFVIYDENEVRNQLNERYNDEVKKVWAIMKEYF
;
A
#
# COMPACT_ATOMS: atom_id res chain seq x y z
N MET A 1 -6.50 2.43 18.21
CA MET A 1 -5.29 3.23 17.92
C MET A 1 -4.22 2.25 17.50
N LEU A 2 -3.52 2.49 16.39
CA LEU A 2 -2.52 1.56 15.89
C LEU A 2 -1.36 1.47 16.88
N GLU A 3 -0.85 0.27 17.10
CA GLU A 3 0.37 0.08 17.85
C GLU A 3 1.58 0.54 17.03
N ASN A 4 2.67 0.95 17.69
CA ASN A 4 3.88 1.44 17.00
C ASN A 4 4.44 0.44 15.97
N ASP A 5 4.35 -0.86 16.28
CA ASP A 5 4.80 -1.92 15.37
C ASP A 5 3.89 -2.02 14.13
N GLU A 6 2.58 -1.80 14.29
CA GLU A 6 1.62 -1.75 13.18
C GLU A 6 1.87 -0.53 12.28
N ILE A 7 2.14 0.63 12.88
CA ILE A 7 2.48 1.86 12.16
C ILE A 7 3.75 1.66 11.33
N LEU A 8 4.79 1.08 11.93
CA LEU A 8 6.05 0.80 11.24
C LEU A 8 5.86 -0.22 10.11
N GLN A 9 5.04 -1.25 10.34
CA GLN A 9 4.73 -2.26 9.32
C GLN A 9 3.96 -1.65 8.14
N LEU A 10 2.93 -0.83 8.41
CA LEU A 10 2.18 -0.13 7.37
C LEU A 10 3.10 0.76 6.53
N ARG A 11 3.93 1.57 7.20
CA ARG A 11 4.89 2.46 6.52
C ARG A 11 5.83 1.67 5.61
N THR A 12 6.39 0.58 6.13
CA THR A 12 7.31 -0.28 5.38
C THR A 12 6.63 -0.91 4.17
N SER A 13 5.45 -1.50 4.36
CA SER A 13 4.72 -2.14 3.28
C SER A 13 4.25 -1.16 2.21
N TYR A 14 3.79 0.05 2.58
CA TYR A 14 3.43 1.07 1.58
C TYR A 14 4.63 1.52 0.73
N ILE A 15 5.82 1.65 1.33
CA ILE A 15 7.05 1.95 0.59
C ILE A 15 7.41 0.80 -0.36
N GLU A 16 7.36 -0.44 0.10
CA GLU A 16 7.74 -1.60 -0.71
C GLU A 16 6.76 -1.85 -1.86
N ILE A 17 5.46 -1.71 -1.61
CA ILE A 17 4.42 -1.71 -2.64
C ILE A 17 4.68 -0.58 -3.64
N GLY A 18 4.93 0.64 -3.16
CA GLY A 18 5.22 1.81 -4.00
C GLY A 18 6.40 1.60 -4.94
N LYS A 19 7.50 1.00 -4.46
CA LYS A 19 8.66 0.65 -5.30
C LYS A 19 8.31 -0.32 -6.43
N LEU A 20 7.52 -1.36 -6.14
CA LEU A 20 7.11 -2.36 -7.12
C LEU A 20 6.14 -1.74 -8.15
N VAL A 21 5.15 -0.98 -7.70
CA VAL A 21 4.19 -0.29 -8.57
C VAL A 21 4.88 0.75 -9.45
N GLN A 22 5.84 1.50 -8.90
CA GLN A 22 6.59 2.50 -9.67
C GLN A 22 7.41 1.85 -10.78
N LYS A 23 8.05 0.71 -10.47
CA LYS A 23 8.91 0.02 -11.43
C LYS A 23 8.12 -0.71 -12.52
N TYR A 24 7.03 -1.38 -12.15
CA TYR A 24 6.33 -2.31 -13.05
C TYR A 24 4.95 -1.81 -13.53
N GLY A 25 4.44 -0.70 -12.99
CA GLY A 25 3.15 -0.13 -13.36
C GLY A 25 3.15 0.74 -14.63
N ASN A 26 4.30 0.93 -15.28
CA ASN A 26 4.44 1.62 -16.57
C ASN A 26 3.72 2.99 -16.64
N GLY A 27 3.69 3.73 -15.53
CA GLY A 27 3.03 5.04 -15.41
C GLY A 27 1.49 5.02 -15.34
N GLN A 28 0.84 3.87 -15.56
CA GLN A 28 -0.61 3.73 -15.46
C GLN A 28 -1.12 3.87 -14.01
N TYR A 29 -0.23 3.62 -13.05
CA TYR A 29 -0.54 3.61 -11.62
C TYR A 29 -0.09 4.90 -10.90
N ASN A 30 0.11 6.02 -11.60
CA ASN A 30 0.52 7.27 -10.97
C ASN A 30 -0.46 7.77 -9.88
N GLY A 31 -1.78 7.56 -10.09
CA GLY A 31 -2.79 7.86 -9.08
C GLY A 31 -2.60 7.02 -7.81
N VAL A 32 -2.33 5.72 -7.97
CA VAL A 32 -2.01 4.79 -6.88
C VAL A 32 -0.72 5.19 -6.16
N LEU A 33 0.32 5.56 -6.89
CA LEU A 33 1.59 6.02 -6.31
C LEU A 33 1.43 7.28 -5.46
N ASN A 34 0.61 8.23 -5.91
CA ASN A 34 0.30 9.43 -5.13
C ASN A 34 -0.41 9.09 -3.82
N ILE A 35 -1.32 8.11 -3.83
CA ILE A 35 -2.00 7.66 -2.62
C ILE A 35 -1.04 6.95 -1.67
N LEU A 36 -0.21 6.02 -2.15
CA LEU A 36 0.80 5.32 -1.34
C LEU A 36 1.79 6.31 -0.69
N MET A 37 2.25 7.30 -1.46
CA MET A 37 3.11 8.37 -0.92
C MET A 37 2.37 9.20 0.14
N GLY A 38 1.10 9.53 -0.10
CA GLY A 38 0.25 10.21 0.88
C GLY A 38 0.10 9.42 2.18
N GLN A 39 -0.05 8.10 2.11
CA GLN A 39 -0.13 7.23 3.28
C GLN A 39 1.17 7.23 4.09
N VAL A 40 2.33 7.16 3.42
CA VAL A 40 3.64 7.25 4.09
C VAL A 40 3.81 8.62 4.75
N ASN A 41 3.48 9.71 4.04
CA ASN A 41 3.56 11.07 4.59
C ASN A 41 2.62 11.28 5.78
N CYS A 42 1.43 10.67 5.74
CA CYS A 42 0.48 10.70 6.85
C CYS A 42 1.01 9.96 8.08
N ILE A 43 1.66 8.81 7.89
CA ILE A 43 2.29 8.09 9.01
C ILE A 43 3.41 8.95 9.63
N ASP A 44 4.23 9.56 8.78
CA ASP A 44 5.41 10.33 9.18
C ASP A 44 5.10 11.76 9.68
N SER A 45 3.84 12.20 9.61
CA SER A 45 3.46 13.55 10.04
C SER A 45 3.34 13.68 11.56
N ASP A 46 3.21 14.91 12.04
CA ASP A 46 2.91 15.22 13.45
C ASP A 46 1.39 15.33 13.72
N GLU A 47 0.55 14.92 12.75
CA GLU A 47 -0.92 14.94 12.91
C GLU A 47 -1.36 13.98 14.02
N ASN A 48 -2.55 14.23 14.59
CA ASN A 48 -3.07 13.38 15.65
C ASN A 48 -3.52 12.00 15.13
N ASP A 49 -3.60 11.04 16.05
CA ASP A 49 -3.87 9.64 15.70
C ASP A 49 -5.24 9.42 15.02
N ASP A 50 -6.25 10.22 15.37
CA ASP A 50 -7.59 10.11 14.79
C ASP A 50 -7.59 10.59 13.32
N GLU A 51 -6.94 11.72 13.02
CA GLU A 51 -6.78 12.24 11.67
C GLU A 51 -5.95 11.30 10.79
N LYS A 52 -4.85 10.76 11.35
CA LYS A 52 -4.05 9.75 10.67
C LYS A 52 -4.86 8.51 10.34
N MET A 53 -5.59 7.98 11.31
CA MET A 53 -6.41 6.80 11.14
C MET A 53 -7.49 7.01 10.07
N GLN A 54 -8.21 8.13 10.13
CA GLN A 54 -9.23 8.45 9.14
C GLN A 54 -8.63 8.50 7.73
N TYR A 55 -7.49 9.18 7.55
CA TYR A 55 -6.83 9.25 6.25
C TYR A 55 -6.39 7.86 5.76
N LEU A 56 -5.82 7.03 6.63
CA LEU A 56 -5.36 5.68 6.28
C LEU A 56 -6.52 4.78 5.86
N ILE A 57 -7.66 4.83 6.55
CA ILE A 57 -8.88 4.08 6.21
C ILE A 57 -9.43 4.53 4.84
N GLU A 58 -9.59 5.84 4.62
CA GLU A 58 -10.13 6.37 3.37
C GLU A 58 -9.23 6.07 2.17
N SER A 59 -7.92 6.23 2.34
CA SER A 59 -6.92 5.96 1.30
C SER A 59 -6.79 4.46 1.00
N TYR A 60 -6.87 3.60 2.02
CA TYR A 60 -6.89 2.14 1.84
C TYR A 60 -8.06 1.71 0.96
N ASN A 61 -9.27 2.22 1.23
CA ASN A 61 -10.45 1.91 0.43
C ASN A 61 -10.28 2.32 -1.04
N ARG A 62 -9.65 3.48 -1.29
CA ARG A 62 -9.33 3.92 -2.66
C ARG A 62 -8.35 2.97 -3.35
N LEU A 63 -7.37 2.43 -2.64
CA LEU A 63 -6.38 1.53 -3.21
C LEU A 63 -6.89 0.10 -3.45
N PHE A 64 -7.67 -0.46 -2.54
CA PHE A 64 -7.95 -1.91 -2.55
C PHE A 64 -9.40 -2.26 -2.89
N VAL A 65 -10.34 -1.34 -2.73
CA VAL A 65 -11.77 -1.61 -2.99
C VAL A 65 -12.22 -1.07 -4.34
N SER A 66 -11.53 -0.06 -4.88
CA SER A 66 -11.88 0.55 -6.18
C SER A 66 -11.26 -0.19 -7.38
N ARG A 67 -11.98 -0.21 -8.51
CA ARG A 67 -11.47 -0.74 -9.80
C ARG A 67 -10.30 0.12 -10.30
N GLY A 68 -9.27 -0.53 -10.84
CA GLY A 68 -8.03 0.14 -11.26
C GLY A 68 -7.09 0.48 -10.10
N GLY A 69 -7.37 -0.04 -8.90
CA GLY A 69 -6.50 0.01 -7.74
C GLY A 69 -5.48 -1.13 -7.69
N LEU A 70 -4.88 -1.32 -6.52
CA LEU A 70 -3.88 -2.36 -6.27
C LEU A 70 -4.44 -3.79 -6.37
N SER A 71 -5.75 -3.97 -6.20
CA SER A 71 -6.40 -5.27 -6.37
C SER A 71 -6.34 -5.82 -7.80
N ASP A 72 -6.18 -4.93 -8.79
CA ASP A 72 -6.03 -5.30 -10.20
C ASP A 72 -4.55 -5.31 -10.66
N PHE A 73 -3.63 -4.91 -9.78
CA PHE A 73 -2.21 -4.80 -10.12
C PHE A 73 -1.53 -6.17 -10.12
N VAL A 74 -0.93 -6.51 -11.26
CA VAL A 74 -0.10 -7.71 -11.44
C VAL A 74 1.21 -7.29 -12.10
N ILE A 75 2.32 -7.75 -11.54
CA ILE A 75 3.64 -7.50 -12.13
C ILE A 75 3.80 -8.42 -13.33
N TYR A 76 3.87 -7.82 -14.52
CA TYR A 76 4.19 -8.52 -15.75
C TYR A 76 5.65 -8.26 -16.11
N ASP A 77 6.50 -9.24 -15.85
CA ASP A 77 7.91 -9.28 -16.26
C ASP A 77 8.10 -10.58 -17.07
N GLU A 78 8.74 -10.48 -18.23
CA GLU A 78 8.92 -11.62 -19.15
C GLU A 78 9.94 -12.64 -18.62
N ASN A 79 10.69 -12.30 -17.55
CA ASN A 79 11.69 -13.16 -16.95
C ASN A 79 11.13 -14.13 -15.89
N GLU A 80 11.91 -15.17 -15.56
CA GLU A 80 11.58 -16.20 -14.57
C GLU A 80 11.32 -15.66 -13.14
N VAL A 81 11.68 -14.42 -12.86
CA VAL A 81 11.48 -13.76 -11.54
C VAL A 81 10.07 -13.23 -11.32
N ARG A 82 9.19 -13.24 -12.34
CA ARG A 82 7.82 -12.70 -12.24
C ARG A 82 7.04 -13.25 -11.05
N ASN A 83 7.12 -14.55 -10.80
CA ASN A 83 6.37 -15.18 -9.70
C ASN A 83 6.88 -14.69 -8.34
N GLN A 84 8.19 -14.61 -8.16
CA GLN A 84 8.81 -14.11 -6.92
C GLN A 84 8.46 -12.63 -6.67
N LEU A 85 8.40 -11.82 -7.73
CA LEU A 85 8.00 -10.42 -7.63
C LEU A 85 6.53 -10.27 -7.19
N ASN A 86 5.64 -11.07 -7.78
CA ASN A 86 4.22 -11.06 -7.39
C ASN A 86 4.02 -11.65 -5.98
N GLU A 87 4.78 -12.67 -5.58
CA GLU A 87 4.77 -13.19 -4.20
C GLU A 87 5.18 -12.11 -3.20
N ARG A 88 6.30 -11.44 -3.44
CA ARG A 88 6.76 -10.32 -2.60
C ARG A 88 5.72 -9.19 -2.53
N TYR A 89 5.14 -8.81 -3.67
CA TYR A 89 4.07 -7.82 -3.71
C TYR A 89 2.87 -8.25 -2.85
N ASN A 90 2.38 -9.48 -3.07
CA ASN A 90 1.22 -10.01 -2.38
C ASN A 90 1.47 -10.14 -0.87
N ASP A 91 2.69 -10.47 -0.45
CA ASP A 91 3.02 -10.57 0.96
C ASP A 91 3.01 -9.20 1.65
N GLU A 92 3.45 -8.12 0.99
CA GLU A 92 3.28 -6.77 1.53
C GLU A 92 1.81 -6.34 1.58
N VAL A 93 1.01 -6.66 0.55
CA VAL A 93 -0.43 -6.40 0.55
C VAL A 93 -1.13 -7.14 1.70
N LYS A 94 -0.78 -8.40 1.96
CA LYS A 94 -1.32 -9.18 3.09
C LYS A 94 -0.98 -8.56 4.44
N LYS A 95 0.23 -8.02 4.62
CA LYS A 95 0.63 -7.34 5.86
C LYS A 95 -0.21 -6.08 6.10
N VAL A 96 -0.42 -5.28 5.06
CA VAL A 96 -1.33 -4.12 5.13
C VAL A 96 -2.74 -4.57 5.49
N TRP A 97 -3.27 -5.56 4.77
CA TRP A 97 -4.61 -6.09 5.03
C TRP A 97 -4.78 -6.63 6.45
N ALA A 98 -3.77 -7.34 6.98
CA ALA A 98 -3.82 -7.94 8.32
C ALA A 98 -4.01 -6.89 9.43
N ILE A 99 -3.49 -5.68 9.22
CA ILE A 99 -3.65 -4.55 10.14
C ILE A 99 -4.97 -3.83 9.86
N MET A 100 -5.20 -3.50 8.58
CA MET A 100 -6.32 -2.64 8.18
C MET A 100 -7.70 -3.30 8.34
N LYS A 101 -7.79 -4.64 8.25
CA LYS A 101 -9.06 -5.38 8.37
C LYS A 101 -9.78 -5.18 9.71
N GLU A 102 -9.07 -4.84 10.78
CA GLU A 102 -9.68 -4.61 12.10
C GLU A 102 -10.46 -3.29 12.17
N TYR A 103 -10.35 -2.47 11.12
CA TYR A 103 -10.99 -1.16 11.00
C TYR A 103 -12.12 -1.14 9.95
N PHE A 104 -12.54 -2.31 9.44
CA PHE A 104 -13.58 -2.49 8.42
C PHE A 104 -14.62 -3.56 8.80
#